data_AF-A0AAJ0GEF0-F1
#
_entry.id   AF-A0AAJ0GEF0-F1
#
_cell.length_a   1.000
_cell.length_b   1.000
_cell.length_c   1.000
_cell.angle_alpha   90.00
_cell.angle_beta   90.00
_cell.angle_gamma   90.00
#
_symmetry.space_group_name_H-M   'P 1'
#
loop_
_entity.id
_entity.type
_entity.pdbx_description
1 polymer ?
#
loop_
_entity_poly.entity_id
_entity_poly.type
_entity_poly.pdbx_seq_one_letter_code
_entity_poly.pdbx_strand_id
1 'polypeptide(L)'
;MQRSNSTSSLSSTSSRASSAAAGETMQIFVKNVAGDTFSLTLPESTTVSTLRSLLALRTNLPESQLRLVYAGKHLSSPSELLTKYNISRESTLHMALPLRGGAPKKIRCNFKDCKDAAQRIVGDCGFCQGHFCGKHRMLESHNCTGLEDCKKEEKDRNKEKLESERTVAIKGI
;
A
#
# COMPACT_ATOMS: atom_id res chain seq x y z
N MET A 1 -23.43 -61.38 -58.67
CA MET A 1 -22.46 -60.45 -59.30
C MET A 1 -21.62 -59.86 -58.18
N GLN A 2 -20.30 -60.02 -58.28
CA GLN A 2 -19.29 -59.68 -57.27
C GLN A 2 -19.06 -58.16 -57.13
N ARG A 3 -18.29 -57.82 -56.06
CA ARG A 3 -17.38 -56.67 -55.83
C ARG A 3 -17.89 -55.68 -54.78
N SER A 4 -17.17 -55.23 -53.75
CA SER A 4 -15.81 -55.47 -53.26
C SER A 4 -15.70 -54.94 -51.83
N ASN A 5 -14.80 -55.52 -51.03
CA ASN A 5 -14.30 -55.04 -49.73
C ASN A 5 -13.86 -53.57 -49.75
N SER A 6 -14.00 -52.88 -48.61
CA SER A 6 -12.90 -52.13 -47.97
C SER A 6 -13.26 -51.73 -46.54
N THR A 7 -12.63 -52.41 -45.59
CA THR A 7 -12.45 -52.00 -44.19
C THR A 7 -11.54 -50.77 -44.13
N SER A 8 -11.98 -49.69 -43.50
CA SER A 8 -11.10 -48.57 -43.12
C SER A 8 -11.16 -48.36 -41.61
N SER A 9 -10.35 -49.15 -40.91
CA SER A 9 -9.89 -48.86 -39.55
C SER A 9 -9.18 -47.51 -39.57
N LEU A 10 -9.79 -46.48 -38.99
CA LEU A 10 -9.13 -45.20 -38.76
C LEU A 10 -8.24 -45.35 -37.53
N SER A 11 -7.05 -45.90 -37.77
CA SER A 11 -5.91 -45.80 -36.88
C SER A 11 -5.50 -44.33 -36.81
N SER A 12 -5.99 -43.60 -35.80
CA SER A 12 -5.41 -42.32 -35.44
C SER A 12 -4.05 -42.60 -34.81
N THR A 13 -3.06 -42.63 -35.69
CA THR A 13 -1.64 -42.67 -35.40
C THR A 13 -1.34 -41.66 -34.31
N SER A 14 -0.89 -42.16 -33.16
CA SER A 14 -0.23 -41.36 -32.14
C SER A 14 0.90 -40.61 -32.83
N SER A 15 0.73 -39.30 -33.02
CA SER A 15 1.78 -38.42 -33.48
C SER A 15 2.82 -38.35 -32.36
N ARG A 16 3.76 -39.29 -32.42
CA ARG A 16 5.07 -39.18 -31.77
C ARG A 16 5.78 -38.01 -32.46
N ALA A 17 5.58 -36.81 -31.93
CA ALA A 17 6.45 -35.69 -32.17
C ALA A 17 7.74 -35.96 -31.39
N SER A 18 8.72 -36.53 -32.07
CA SER A 18 10.05 -36.69 -31.54
C SER A 18 10.81 -35.36 -31.65
N SER A 19 11.58 -35.05 -30.60
CA SER A 19 12.87 -34.35 -30.67
C SER A 19 12.90 -32.82 -30.62
N ALA A 20 12.91 -32.28 -29.40
CA ALA A 20 13.83 -31.23 -28.99
C ALA A 20 14.10 -31.42 -27.49
N ALA A 21 15.36 -31.50 -27.09
CA ALA A 21 15.86 -31.75 -25.73
C ALA A 21 14.81 -31.54 -24.63
N ALA A 22 14.24 -32.64 -24.13
CA ALA A 22 13.29 -32.61 -23.02
C ALA A 22 14.08 -32.32 -21.74
N GLY A 23 14.49 -31.05 -21.56
CA GLY A 23 14.78 -30.54 -20.24
C GLY A 23 13.54 -30.77 -19.39
N GLU A 24 13.72 -31.35 -18.20
CA GLU A 24 12.64 -31.61 -17.28
C GLU A 24 11.88 -30.30 -17.04
N THR A 25 10.64 -30.24 -17.54
CA THR A 25 9.77 -29.07 -17.36
C THR A 25 8.96 -29.29 -16.10
N MET A 26 8.73 -28.20 -15.39
CA MET A 26 8.15 -28.17 -14.07
C MET A 26 7.05 -27.12 -14.04
N GLN A 27 5.94 -27.44 -13.37
CA GLN A 27 4.84 -26.50 -13.17
C GLN A 27 4.91 -25.94 -11.76
N ILE A 28 4.82 -24.61 -11.64
CA ILE A 28 4.71 -23.90 -10.37
C ILE A 28 3.43 -23.08 -10.33
N PHE A 29 3.00 -22.73 -9.13
CA PHE A 29 1.87 -21.84 -8.89
C PHE A 29 2.36 -20.53 -8.29
N VAL A 30 1.83 -19.41 -8.78
CA VAL A 30 2.13 -18.09 -8.23
C VAL A 30 0.82 -17.43 -7.80
N LYS A 31 0.75 -17.08 -6.52
CA LYS A 31 -0.37 -16.33 -5.95
C LYS A 31 -0.07 -14.85 -5.99
N ASN A 32 -0.91 -14.09 -6.68
CA ASN A 32 -0.77 -12.65 -6.82
C ASN A 32 -1.21 -11.91 -5.54
N VAL A 33 -0.88 -10.62 -5.44
CA VAL A 33 -1.30 -9.74 -4.33
C VAL A 33 -2.82 -9.59 -4.23
N ALA A 34 -3.55 -9.82 -5.33
CA ALA A 34 -5.02 -9.84 -5.36
C ALA A 34 -5.63 -11.14 -4.82
N GLY A 35 -4.83 -12.19 -4.62
CA GLY A 35 -5.28 -13.50 -4.18
C GLY A 35 -5.48 -14.53 -5.31
N ASP A 36 -5.49 -14.10 -6.56
CA ASP A 36 -5.57 -14.99 -7.73
C ASP A 36 -4.32 -15.86 -7.86
N THR A 37 -4.51 -17.13 -8.19
CA THR A 37 -3.42 -18.09 -8.41
C THR A 37 -3.36 -18.46 -9.88
N PHE A 38 -2.18 -18.41 -10.47
CA PHE A 38 -1.95 -18.85 -11.85
C PHE A 38 -0.77 -19.81 -11.92
N SER A 39 -0.83 -20.76 -12.86
CA SER A 39 0.24 -21.72 -13.10
C SER A 39 1.22 -21.23 -14.14
N LEU A 40 2.50 -21.53 -13.95
CA LEU A 40 3.58 -21.23 -14.89
C LEU A 40 4.41 -22.50 -15.15
N THR A 41 4.64 -22.83 -16.42
CA THR A 41 5.45 -23.98 -16.83
C THR A 41 6.85 -23.49 -17.20
N LEU A 42 7.87 -23.99 -16.52
CA LEU A 42 9.26 -23.57 -16.65
C LEU A 42 10.21 -24.77 -16.67
N PRO A 43 11.37 -24.72 -17.34
CA PRO A 43 12.40 -25.74 -17.17
C PRO A 43 13.02 -25.69 -15.77
N GLU A 44 13.49 -26.82 -15.24
CA GLU A 44 14.13 -26.88 -13.90
C GLU A 44 15.45 -26.09 -13.79
N SER A 45 16.10 -25.81 -14.93
CA SER A 45 17.29 -24.97 -15.02
C SER A 45 17.00 -23.46 -15.00
N THR A 46 15.75 -23.06 -14.76
CA THR A 46 15.34 -21.65 -14.73
C THR A 46 15.91 -20.91 -13.52
N THR A 47 16.30 -19.66 -13.72
CA THR A 47 16.80 -18.75 -12.69
C THR A 47 15.69 -17.89 -12.10
N VAL A 48 15.92 -17.27 -10.94
CA VAL A 48 14.98 -16.30 -10.37
C VAL A 48 14.78 -15.09 -11.28
N SER A 49 15.81 -14.62 -12.00
CA SER A 49 15.69 -13.49 -12.95
C SER A 49 14.68 -13.77 -14.07
N THR A 50 14.80 -14.91 -14.73
CA THR A 50 13.91 -15.31 -15.84
C THR A 50 12.47 -15.51 -15.36
N LEU A 51 12.27 -16.09 -14.18
CA LEU A 51 10.96 -16.18 -13.54
C LEU A 51 10.35 -14.79 -13.26
N ARG A 52 11.14 -13.82 -12.81
CA ARG A 52 10.65 -12.44 -12.61
C ARG A 52 10.25 -11.77 -13.92
N SER A 53 11.01 -11.94 -15.00
CA SER A 53 10.67 -11.37 -16.31
C SER A 53 9.36 -11.95 -16.85
N LEU A 54 9.14 -13.26 -16.71
CA LEU A 54 7.88 -13.90 -17.12
C LEU A 54 6.70 -13.40 -16.28
N LEU A 55 6.91 -13.18 -14.99
CA LEU A 55 5.89 -12.60 -14.11
C LEU A 55 5.61 -11.14 -14.43
N ALA A 56 6.61 -10.36 -14.79
CA ALA A 56 6.44 -8.96 -15.20
C ALA A 56 5.53 -8.85 -16.43
N LEU A 57 5.76 -9.72 -17.43
CA LEU A 57 4.91 -9.81 -18.62
C LEU A 57 3.47 -10.22 -18.29
N ARG A 58 3.27 -11.14 -17.34
CA ARG A 58 1.92 -11.63 -16.99
C ARG A 58 1.15 -10.69 -16.09
N THR A 59 1.82 -9.95 -15.21
CA THR A 59 1.20 -9.08 -14.21
C THR A 59 1.20 -7.61 -14.60
N ASN A 60 1.89 -7.24 -15.69
CA ASN A 60 2.12 -5.84 -16.10
C ASN A 60 2.80 -4.98 -15.03
N LEU A 61 3.58 -5.60 -14.13
CA LEU A 61 4.34 -4.92 -13.10
C LEU A 61 5.84 -4.96 -13.43
N PRO A 62 6.59 -3.87 -13.20
CA PRO A 62 8.04 -3.87 -13.40
C PRO A 62 8.72 -4.83 -12.42
N GLU A 63 9.82 -5.45 -12.85
CA GLU A 63 10.57 -6.43 -12.06
C GLU A 63 11.04 -5.89 -10.69
N SER A 64 11.27 -4.58 -10.57
CA SER A 64 11.65 -3.91 -9.33
C SER A 64 10.55 -3.92 -8.26
N GLN A 65 9.29 -4.02 -8.69
CA GLN A 65 8.13 -4.08 -7.79
C GLN A 65 7.72 -5.52 -7.46
N LEU A 66 8.22 -6.50 -8.22
CA LEU A 66 7.92 -7.92 -7.98
C LEU A 66 8.75 -8.47 -6.82
N ARG A 67 8.09 -8.65 -5.67
CA ARG A 67 8.67 -9.34 -4.51
C ARG A 67 8.09 -10.74 -4.41
N LEU A 68 8.94 -11.75 -4.51
CA LEU A 68 8.55 -13.16 -4.47
C LEU A 68 8.99 -13.80 -3.16
N VAL A 69 8.09 -14.59 -2.58
CA VAL A 69 8.29 -15.29 -1.31
C VAL A 69 7.95 -16.77 -1.48
N TYR A 70 8.85 -17.62 -0.99
CA TYR A 70 8.64 -19.06 -0.91
C TYR A 70 9.11 -19.57 0.46
N ALA A 71 8.27 -20.35 1.15
CA ALA A 71 8.57 -20.88 2.49
C ALA A 71 9.11 -19.83 3.50
N GLY A 72 8.60 -18.60 3.43
CA GLY A 72 9.05 -17.47 4.28
C GLY A 72 10.39 -16.84 3.88
N LYS A 73 11.05 -17.32 2.81
CA LYS A 73 12.29 -16.76 2.26
C LYS A 73 11.98 -15.90 1.03
N HIS A 74 12.57 -14.71 0.98
CA HIS A 74 12.50 -13.84 -0.19
C HIS A 74 13.46 -14.33 -1.27
N LEU A 75 12.97 -14.46 -2.50
CA LEU A 75 13.80 -14.78 -3.67
C LEU A 75 14.51 -13.52 -4.14
N SER A 76 15.43 -12.98 -3.34
CA SER A 76 16.11 -11.71 -3.62
C SER A 76 17.24 -11.85 -4.65
N SER A 77 17.92 -13.00 -4.68
CA SER A 77 19.07 -13.28 -5.54
C SER A 77 18.63 -13.58 -6.99
N PRO A 78 19.01 -12.77 -7.99
CA PRO A 78 18.58 -12.96 -9.38
C PRO A 78 19.33 -14.08 -10.12
N SER A 79 20.58 -14.36 -9.74
CA SER A 79 21.47 -15.32 -10.42
C SER A 79 21.30 -16.77 -9.95
N GLU A 80 20.37 -17.01 -9.03
CA GLU A 80 20.25 -18.29 -8.34
C GLU A 80 19.16 -19.14 -8.99
N LEU A 81 19.42 -20.45 -9.10
CA LEU A 81 18.49 -21.43 -9.65
C LEU A 81 17.31 -21.66 -8.69
N LEU A 82 16.13 -21.94 -9.23
CA LEU A 82 14.94 -22.22 -8.42
C LEU A 82 15.12 -23.45 -7.51
N THR A 83 15.86 -24.45 -7.98
CA THR A 83 16.19 -25.67 -7.23
C THR A 83 16.97 -25.39 -5.94
N LYS A 84 17.79 -24.33 -5.89
CA LYS A 84 18.53 -23.95 -4.67
C LYS A 84 17.64 -23.41 -3.56
N TYR A 85 16.44 -22.93 -3.90
CA TYR A 85 15.40 -22.52 -2.95
C TYR A 85 14.43 -23.65 -2.60
N ASN A 86 14.72 -24.90 -3.01
CA ASN A 86 13.82 -26.04 -2.88
C ASN A 86 12.45 -25.80 -3.55
N ILE A 87 12.43 -24.99 -4.61
CA ILE A 87 11.25 -24.82 -5.46
C ILE A 87 11.23 -26.00 -6.42
N SER A 88 10.23 -26.85 -6.26
CA SER A 88 10.02 -28.09 -7.00
C SER A 88 8.60 -28.14 -7.57
N ARG A 89 8.25 -29.23 -8.27
CA ARG A 89 6.97 -29.35 -8.98
C ARG A 89 5.83 -29.07 -8.02
N GLU A 90 4.85 -28.31 -8.49
CA GLU A 90 3.67 -27.89 -7.74
C GLU A 90 3.96 -26.95 -6.54
N SER A 91 5.17 -26.38 -6.46
CA SER A 91 5.47 -25.34 -5.46
C SER A 91 4.63 -24.08 -5.68
N THR A 92 4.14 -23.51 -4.58
CA THR A 92 3.35 -22.27 -4.58
C THR A 92 4.17 -21.10 -4.06
N LEU A 93 4.46 -20.14 -4.94
CA LEU A 93 5.10 -18.88 -4.62
C LEU A 93 4.07 -17.80 -4.34
N HIS A 94 4.42 -16.86 -3.48
CA HIS A 94 3.55 -15.75 -3.11
C HIS A 94 4.18 -14.42 -3.56
N MET A 95 3.40 -13.59 -4.24
CA MET A 95 3.75 -12.20 -4.49
C MET A 95 3.48 -11.38 -3.22
N ALA A 96 4.50 -10.70 -2.72
CA ALA A 96 4.41 -9.86 -1.53
C ALA A 96 4.24 -8.39 -1.92
N LEU A 97 3.33 -7.71 -1.23
CA LEU A 97 3.20 -6.25 -1.34
C LEU A 97 4.46 -5.58 -0.77
N PRO A 98 4.87 -4.43 -1.34
CA PRO A 98 5.86 -3.60 -0.68
C PRO A 98 5.29 -3.18 0.67
N LEU A 99 5.97 -3.53 1.76
CA LEU A 99 5.64 -3.05 3.08
C LEU A 99 5.74 -1.52 3.03
N ARG A 100 4.59 -0.83 3.01
CA ARG A 100 4.53 0.63 3.20
C ARG A 100 4.75 0.90 4.68
N GLY A 101 5.96 0.60 5.14
CA GLY A 101 6.43 0.79 6.50
C GLY A 101 6.78 2.26 6.71
N GLY A 102 5.76 3.05 7.03
CA GLY A 102 5.93 4.40 7.54
C GLY A 102 4.86 4.62 8.59
N ALA A 103 5.17 4.39 9.87
CA ALA A 103 4.31 4.91 10.93
C ALA A 103 4.13 6.41 10.64
N PRO A 104 2.89 6.94 10.59
CA PRO A 104 2.70 8.36 10.37
C PRO A 104 3.54 9.09 11.42
N LYS A 105 4.43 9.99 10.98
CA LYS A 105 5.29 10.75 11.89
C LYS A 105 4.38 11.36 12.95
N LYS A 106 4.47 10.88 14.19
CA LYS A 106 3.65 11.37 15.29
C LYS A 106 3.96 12.87 15.40
N ILE A 107 2.95 13.70 15.18
CA ILE A 107 3.11 15.15 15.31
C ILE A 107 3.52 15.41 16.76
N ARG A 108 4.55 16.24 16.96
CA ARG A 108 5.08 16.55 18.29
C ARG A 108 4.42 17.79 18.84
N CYS A 109 4.44 17.92 20.17
CA CYS A 109 4.03 19.14 20.84
C CYS A 109 4.92 20.32 20.40
N ASN A 110 4.31 21.48 20.12
CA ASN A 110 5.01 22.71 19.75
C ASN A 110 5.52 23.53 20.96
N PHE A 111 5.32 23.04 22.19
CA PHE A 111 5.80 23.71 23.40
C PHE A 111 7.31 23.53 23.55
N LYS A 112 8.01 24.60 23.99
CA LYS A 112 9.48 24.57 24.19
C LYS A 112 9.83 23.41 25.13
N ASP A 113 10.81 22.61 24.71
CA ASP A 113 11.32 21.43 25.45
C ASP A 113 10.34 20.27 25.66
N CYS A 114 9.15 20.29 25.02
CA CYS A 114 8.22 19.16 25.08
C CYS A 114 8.50 18.13 23.98
N LYS A 115 8.75 16.87 24.38
CA LYS A 115 8.95 15.73 23.45
C LYS A 115 7.74 14.81 23.36
N ASP A 116 6.65 15.13 24.05
CA ASP A 116 5.42 14.32 24.04
C ASP A 116 4.71 14.40 22.68
N ALA A 117 4.00 13.32 22.34
CA ALA A 117 3.18 13.26 21.15
C ALA A 117 1.98 14.22 21.26
N ALA A 118 1.69 14.94 20.18
CA ALA A 118 0.50 15.76 20.09
C ALA A 118 -0.75 14.87 20.01
N GLN A 119 -1.81 15.28 20.72
CA GLN A 119 -3.08 14.56 20.70
C GLN A 119 -3.87 14.97 19.45
N ARG A 120 -4.29 14.00 18.62
CA ARG A 120 -5.17 14.28 17.48
C ARG A 120 -6.62 14.33 17.96
N ILE A 121 -7.29 15.48 17.84
CA ILE A 121 -8.73 15.62 18.09
C ILE A 121 -9.36 16.33 16.88
N VAL A 122 -10.58 15.96 16.52
CA VAL A 122 -11.41 16.70 15.56
C VAL A 122 -11.78 18.07 16.17
N GLY A 123 -11.45 19.16 15.48
CA GLY A 123 -11.64 20.52 15.99
C GLY A 123 -10.36 21.19 16.48
N ASP A 124 -9.27 21.08 15.69
CA ASP A 124 -8.14 22.01 15.81
C ASP A 124 -8.66 23.45 15.86
N CYS A 125 -8.12 24.24 16.79
CA CYS A 125 -8.50 25.63 16.95
C CYS A 125 -8.31 26.34 15.59
N GLY A 126 -9.39 26.86 14.99
CA GLY A 126 -9.34 27.49 13.66
C GLY A 126 -8.42 28.72 13.57
N PHE A 127 -7.85 29.15 14.69
CA PHE A 127 -6.95 30.30 14.82
C PHE A 127 -5.48 29.90 15.05
N CYS A 128 -5.15 28.63 15.33
CA CYS A 128 -3.76 28.20 15.46
C CYS A 128 -3.49 26.83 14.82
N GLN A 129 -2.36 26.71 14.13
CA GLN A 129 -1.85 25.45 13.59
C GLN A 129 -0.99 24.69 14.62
N GLY A 130 -1.17 25.01 15.91
CA GLY A 130 -0.32 24.54 17.00
C GLY A 130 -0.77 23.16 17.50
N HIS A 131 0.13 22.19 17.44
CA HIS A 131 -0.14 20.83 17.91
C HIS A 131 0.41 20.68 19.34
N PHE A 132 -0.42 20.26 20.29
CA PHE A 132 -0.03 20.14 21.70
C PHE A 132 -0.33 18.76 22.28
N CYS A 133 0.48 18.33 23.25
CA CYS A 133 0.23 17.09 24.00
C CYS A 133 -0.82 17.32 25.10
N GLY A 134 -1.36 16.25 25.69
CA GLY A 134 -2.38 16.35 26.76
C GLY A 134 -1.95 17.17 27.98
N LYS A 135 -0.64 17.27 28.26
CA LYS A 135 -0.08 18.06 29.38
C LYS A 135 -0.06 19.57 29.09
N HIS A 136 0.12 19.95 27.82
CA HIS A 136 0.19 21.35 27.38
C HIS A 136 -1.12 21.81 26.71
N ARG A 137 -2.18 21.00 26.79
CA ARG A 137 -3.52 21.29 26.27
C ARG A 137 -4.45 21.66 27.42
N MET A 138 -4.26 22.84 28.00
CA MET A 138 -5.19 23.41 28.98
C MET A 138 -6.09 24.41 28.25
N LEU A 139 -7.42 24.19 28.25
CA LEU A 139 -8.40 25.07 27.59
C LEU A 139 -8.30 26.53 28.08
N GLU A 140 -7.78 26.76 29.29
CA GLU A 140 -7.62 28.07 29.92
C GLU A 140 -6.21 28.67 29.80
N SER A 141 -5.23 27.94 29.24
CA SER A 141 -3.83 28.39 29.12
C SER A 141 -3.30 28.35 27.69
N HIS A 142 -4.20 28.30 26.71
CA HIS A 142 -3.82 28.48 25.32
C HIS A 142 -3.52 29.96 25.06
N ASN A 143 -2.27 30.38 25.28
CA ASN A 143 -1.72 31.63 24.76
C ASN A 143 -1.62 31.52 23.22
N CYS A 144 -2.75 31.53 22.52
CA CYS A 144 -2.73 31.87 21.09
C CYS A 144 -2.12 33.27 21.02
N THR A 145 -1.08 33.45 20.22
CA THR A 145 -0.43 34.76 20.09
C THR A 145 -1.40 35.85 19.62
N GLY A 146 -2.52 35.48 18.97
CA GLY A 146 -3.61 36.38 18.59
C GLY A 146 -4.90 36.24 19.42
N LEU A 147 -4.89 35.52 20.56
CA LEU A 147 -6.09 35.42 21.43
C LEU A 147 -6.41 36.78 22.05
N GLU A 148 -5.37 37.51 22.47
CA GLU A 148 -5.50 38.82 23.09
C GLU A 148 -5.97 39.87 22.07
N ASP A 149 -5.45 39.84 20.84
CA ASP A 149 -5.89 40.73 19.76
C ASP A 149 -7.33 40.44 19.34
N CYS A 150 -7.70 39.16 19.15
CA CYS A 150 -9.04 38.76 18.78
C CYS A 150 -10.08 39.07 19.88
N LYS A 151 -9.71 38.83 21.14
CA LYS A 151 -10.54 39.15 22.31
C LYS A 151 -10.67 40.66 22.54
N LYS A 152 -9.62 41.43 22.25
CA LYS A 152 -9.67 42.90 22.29
C LYS A 152 -10.59 43.43 21.20
N GLU A 153 -10.50 42.91 19.99
CA GLU A 153 -11.32 43.33 18.85
C GLU A 153 -12.81 43.00 19.08
N GLU A 154 -13.13 41.82 19.60
CA GLU A 154 -14.52 41.50 19.99
C GLU A 154 -15.04 42.40 21.11
N LYS A 155 -14.20 42.70 22.11
CA LYS A 155 -14.56 43.63 23.19
C LYS A 155 -14.80 45.05 22.65
N ASP A 156 -14.00 45.50 21.70
CA ASP A 156 -14.14 46.82 21.08
C ASP A 156 -15.45 46.91 20.27
N ARG A 157 -15.76 45.89 19.46
CA ARG A 157 -17.04 45.82 18.73
C ARG A 157 -18.24 45.77 19.67
N ASN A 158 -18.19 44.97 20.73
CA ASN A 158 -19.27 44.91 21.71
C ASN A 158 -19.41 46.22 22.50
N LYS A 159 -18.29 46.90 22.79
CA LYS A 159 -18.29 48.22 23.42
C LYS A 159 -18.94 49.26 22.51
N GLU A 160 -18.56 49.33 21.24
CA GLU A 160 -19.15 50.27 20.27
C GLU A 160 -20.66 50.02 20.12
N LYS A 161 -21.07 48.76 20.08
CA LYS A 161 -22.49 48.40 20.06
C LYS A 161 -23.21 48.88 21.32
N LEU A 162 -22.65 48.61 22.51
CA LEU A 162 -23.24 49.04 23.77
C LEU A 162 -23.28 50.57 23.92
N GLU A 163 -22.30 51.28 23.36
CA GLU A 163 -22.24 52.74 23.31
C GLU A 163 -23.29 53.30 22.34
N SER A 164 -23.52 52.65 21.21
CA SER A 164 -24.58 53.01 20.25
C SER A 164 -25.99 52.78 20.81
N GLU A 165 -26.14 51.79 21.68
CA GLU A 165 -27.39 51.44 22.37
C GLU A 165 -27.56 52.18 23.71
N ARG A 166 -26.61 53.05 24.07
CA ARG A 166 -26.63 53.78 25.35
C ARG A 166 -27.71 54.85 25.34
N THR A 167 -28.73 54.67 26.18
CA THR A 167 -29.76 55.69 26.42
C THR A 167 -29.15 56.92 27.12
N VAL A 168 -29.24 58.09 26.49
CA VAL A 168 -28.85 59.37 27.10
C VAL A 168 -30.04 59.93 27.86
N ALA A 169 -29.88 60.20 29.15
CA ALA A 169 -30.89 60.91 29.92
C ALA A 169 -31.01 62.35 29.36
N ILE A 170 -32.15 62.67 28.75
CA ILE A 170 -32.46 64.02 28.30
C ILE A 170 -32.59 64.87 29.56
N LYS A 171 -31.57 65.68 29.86
CA LYS A 171 -31.63 66.66 30.94
C LYS A 171 -32.50 67.81 30.45
N GLY A 172 -33.79 67.73 30.76
CA GLY A 172 -34.80 68.71 30.35
C GLY A 172 -34.59 70.08 31.01
N ILE A 173 -34.78 71.11 30.17
CA ILE A 173 -35.31 72.48 30.38
C ILE A 173 -34.87 73.19 31.66
#